data_AF-A0A259FH93-F1
#
_entry.id   AF-A0A259FH93-F1
#
_cell.length_a   1.000
_cell.length_b   1.000
_cell.length_c   1.000
_cell.angle_alpha   90.00
_cell.angle_beta   90.00
_cell.angle_gamma   90.00
#
_symmetry.space_group_name_H-M   'P 1'
#
loop_
_entity.id
_entity.type
_entity.pdbx_description
1 polymer ?
#
loop_
_entity_poly.entity_id
_entity_poly.type
_entity_poly.pdbx_seq_one_letter_code
_entity_poly.pdbx_strand_id
1 'polypeptide(L)'
;MFLPSRICLLSVSCFAMTAPVWAAAPAAPVNLSASAVSATQMDLAWEDKSSDETGFELERRLSTSKTFTRVVTLAANVKSYRDSGLGEGARYYYRVRAVNGQNSRYSNTANAWTQIKGPSLTRATPVALSLSPFQIDLNWVDNSGVEKGFRLEESLSATGPWTQVASVTANTTTYSRTDLPPDTRHYYRVLAYAGQQQSSPSAVVEAVTASPHVAAFEAPKGIYLLGDGPDLASIPGLDQPFVDGYAWRIGWTSLDSGTSAPNYDFSLVDQAVAAVQAHGKKLTIALFVQDVPQYVRDDAAQTWNAPGTRPGTTVNTVVPWDDSAQAHHRTFLQALSNHEVHDTTVGAAVRLRDHSALAQINAGILGLQGVRDVSNTLVQQPGFTREKFTDAMLESVRAVQDVFPAKPTYVAFWGLDDGQEPDYGDALLLSLLGEFDGVRRPVVGLFNEALRGDSPGPGYYQPASINGHFVMLQACGSWTLHNLCNWTPGDDSPANGFAYGHETFGTTYFEMYREDIENPAFASEFQQWHDALQ
;
A
#
# COMPACT_ATOMS: atom_id res chain seq x y z
N MET A 1 -17.02 44.91 130.45
CA MET A 1 -15.61 44.62 130.12
C MET A 1 -15.62 43.31 129.35
N PHE A 2 -15.49 43.24 128.03
CA PHE A 2 -15.10 44.27 127.03
C PHE A 2 -16.17 44.52 125.95
N LEU A 3 -16.02 45.64 125.24
CA LEU A 3 -16.53 45.95 123.88
C LEU A 3 -15.30 45.97 122.92
N PRO A 4 -15.41 46.05 121.58
CA PRO A 4 -16.54 46.42 120.71
C PRO A 4 -16.96 45.22 119.80
N SER A 5 -17.52 45.30 118.58
CA SER A 5 -17.77 46.40 117.62
C SER A 5 -18.87 46.09 116.60
N ARG A 6 -19.10 47.01 115.64
CA ARG A 6 -19.75 46.76 114.33
C ARG A 6 -18.71 46.89 113.22
N ILE A 7 -18.78 46.04 112.19
CA ILE A 7 -18.16 46.27 110.87
C ILE A 7 -19.19 45.89 109.79
N CYS A 8 -19.17 46.62 108.67
CA CYS A 8 -20.02 46.39 107.49
C CYS A 8 -19.19 46.71 106.23
N LEU A 9 -19.55 46.10 105.09
CA LEU A 9 -18.91 46.23 103.77
C LEU A 9 -17.49 45.60 103.70
N LEU A 10 -16.95 45.22 102.52
CA LEU A 10 -17.52 45.12 101.17
C LEU A 10 -17.49 43.67 100.67
N SER A 11 -18.40 43.30 99.78
CA SER A 11 -18.26 42.10 98.94
C SER A 11 -17.25 42.36 97.81
N VAL A 12 -16.00 41.94 97.99
CA VAL A 12 -15.02 41.93 96.91
C VAL A 12 -15.30 40.74 96.00
N SER A 13 -15.96 40.98 94.86
CA SER A 13 -16.09 39.99 93.79
C SER A 13 -14.73 39.73 93.17
N CYS A 14 -14.02 38.72 93.67
CA CYS A 14 -12.74 38.29 93.12
C CYS A 14 -12.95 37.69 91.72
N PHE A 15 -12.68 38.49 90.68
CA PHE A 15 -12.59 37.98 89.32
C PHE A 15 -11.35 37.10 89.21
N ALA A 16 -11.56 35.78 89.33
CA ALA A 16 -10.51 34.79 89.13
C ALA A 16 -10.11 34.79 87.64
N MET A 17 -9.07 35.56 87.29
CA MET A 17 -8.39 35.42 86.01
C MET A 17 -7.74 34.04 85.96
N THR A 18 -8.41 33.08 85.31
CA THR A 18 -7.81 31.80 84.94
C THR A 18 -6.62 32.07 84.01
N ALA A 19 -5.41 31.82 84.50
CA ALA A 19 -4.23 31.88 83.65
C ALA A 19 -4.41 30.92 82.45
N PRO A 20 -4.12 31.36 81.21
CA PRO A 20 -4.31 30.51 80.03
C PRO A 20 -3.37 29.31 80.13
N VAL A 21 -3.94 28.11 80.22
CA VAL A 21 -3.18 26.86 80.13
C VAL A 21 -2.64 26.77 78.70
N TRP A 22 -1.33 26.98 78.53
CA TRP A 22 -0.68 26.79 77.25
C TRP A 22 -0.65 25.29 76.94
N ALA A 23 -1.36 24.87 75.89
CA ALA A 23 -1.28 23.51 75.38
C ALA A 23 0.18 23.15 75.05
N ALA A 24 0.59 21.92 75.37
CA ALA A 24 1.87 21.40 74.94
C ALA A 24 1.88 21.23 73.41
N ALA A 25 3.06 21.14 72.77
CA ALA A 25 3.11 20.79 71.36
C ALA A 25 2.64 19.33 71.14
N PRO A 26 1.74 19.06 70.17
CA PRO A 26 1.19 17.72 69.96
C PRO A 26 2.26 16.77 69.40
N ALA A 27 2.00 15.47 69.48
CA ALA A 27 2.92 14.46 68.96
C ALA A 27 3.09 14.57 67.43
N ALA A 28 4.32 14.36 66.95
CA ALA A 28 4.62 14.43 65.52
C ALA A 28 4.05 13.20 64.77
N PRO A 29 3.41 13.38 63.59
CA PRO A 29 3.05 12.27 62.72
C PRO A 29 4.29 11.50 62.24
N VAL A 30 4.13 10.21 61.98
CA VAL A 30 5.22 9.33 61.49
C VAL A 30 4.79 8.58 60.23
N ASN A 31 5.74 7.88 59.60
CA ASN A 31 5.50 7.02 58.43
C ASN A 31 4.73 7.71 57.28
N LEU A 32 5.02 9.00 57.05
CA LEU A 32 4.49 9.71 55.88
C LEU A 32 5.01 9.05 54.61
N SER A 33 4.09 8.76 53.71
CA SER A 33 4.30 8.13 52.41
C SER A 33 3.71 9.00 51.29
N ALA A 34 4.19 8.81 50.06
CA ALA A 34 3.70 9.51 48.88
C ALA A 34 3.73 8.59 47.66
N SER A 35 2.60 8.49 46.95
CA SER A 35 2.47 7.72 45.71
C SER A 35 1.78 8.57 44.64
N ALA A 36 2.36 8.60 43.43
CA ALA A 36 1.77 9.33 42.32
C ALA A 36 0.63 8.52 41.71
N VAL A 37 -0.53 9.15 41.56
CA VAL A 37 -1.72 8.55 40.95
C VAL A 37 -1.82 8.92 39.47
N SER A 38 -1.31 10.09 39.09
CA SER A 38 -1.32 10.56 37.70
C SER A 38 -0.17 11.53 37.43
N ALA A 39 -0.19 12.18 36.27
CA ALA A 39 0.68 13.30 35.95
C ALA A 39 0.40 14.57 36.79
N THR A 40 -0.75 14.66 37.45
CA THR A 40 -1.22 15.87 38.15
C THR A 40 -1.65 15.62 39.61
N GLN A 41 -1.53 14.40 40.11
CA GLN A 41 -2.03 13.99 41.44
C GLN A 41 -1.04 13.10 42.22
N MET A 42 -0.95 13.35 43.52
CA MET A 42 -0.22 12.56 44.51
C MET A 42 -1.15 12.19 45.67
N ASP A 43 -1.23 10.92 46.02
CA ASP A 43 -1.90 10.48 47.25
C ASP A 43 -0.85 10.32 48.37
N LEU A 44 -1.24 10.72 49.58
CA LEU A 44 -0.38 10.80 50.76
C LEU A 44 -1.06 10.12 51.94
N ALA A 45 -0.29 9.39 52.75
CA ALA A 45 -0.79 8.76 53.98
C ALA A 45 0.28 8.79 55.08
N TRP A 46 -0.14 8.96 56.34
CA TRP A 46 0.73 8.99 57.53
C TRP A 46 0.08 8.32 58.72
N GLU A 47 0.90 7.90 59.68
CA GLU A 47 0.44 7.51 61.00
C GLU A 47 0.36 8.73 61.91
N ASP A 48 -0.85 9.02 62.34
CA ASP A 48 -1.14 9.87 63.48
C ASP A 48 -0.69 9.21 64.80
N LYS A 49 -0.11 10.03 65.69
CA LYS A 49 0.41 9.67 67.02
C LYS A 49 -0.02 10.66 68.10
N SER A 50 -0.85 11.65 67.77
CA SER A 50 -1.41 12.62 68.72
C SER A 50 -2.77 12.11 69.23
N SER A 51 -3.28 12.81 70.24
CA SER A 51 -4.64 12.65 70.78
C SER A 51 -5.22 13.97 71.28
N ASP A 52 -4.51 15.07 71.02
CA ASP A 52 -4.76 16.42 71.50
C ASP A 52 -4.68 17.45 70.36
N GLU A 53 -4.52 16.99 69.11
CA GLU A 53 -4.47 17.85 67.94
C GLU A 53 -5.86 18.36 67.54
N THR A 54 -5.91 19.62 67.11
CA THR A 54 -7.07 20.19 66.41
C THR A 54 -6.98 19.99 64.90
N GLY A 55 -5.81 19.58 64.39
CA GLY A 55 -5.60 19.28 62.98
C GLY A 55 -4.18 18.93 62.58
N PHE A 56 -3.95 18.86 61.27
CA PHE A 56 -2.64 18.65 60.66
C PHE A 56 -2.34 19.73 59.63
N GLU A 57 -1.08 20.11 59.50
CA GLU A 57 -0.58 21.00 58.45
C GLU A 57 0.36 20.22 57.54
N LEU A 58 -0.02 20.12 56.26
CA LEU A 58 0.76 19.48 55.22
C LEU A 58 1.51 20.53 54.41
N GLU A 59 2.82 20.35 54.25
CA GLU A 59 3.67 21.17 53.39
C GLU A 59 4.28 20.37 52.23
N ARG A 60 4.48 21.06 51.10
CA ARG A 60 5.06 20.53 49.86
C ARG A 60 6.23 21.42 49.40
N ARG A 61 7.21 20.82 48.72
CA ARG A 61 8.09 21.54 47.79
C ARG A 61 8.31 20.76 46.51
N LEU A 62 8.48 21.46 45.40
CA LEU A 62 9.07 20.91 44.18
C LEU A 62 10.57 20.67 44.42
N SER A 63 11.18 19.69 43.75
CA SER A 63 12.61 19.34 43.89
C SER A 63 13.55 20.52 43.64
N THR A 64 13.22 21.38 42.68
CA THR A 64 13.95 22.60 42.32
C THR A 64 13.79 23.74 43.33
N SER A 65 12.75 23.71 44.17
CA SER A 65 12.58 24.65 45.28
C SER A 65 13.34 24.17 46.52
N LYS A 66 14.02 25.09 47.22
CA LYS A 66 14.60 24.82 48.55
C LYS A 66 13.58 25.00 49.69
N THR A 67 12.44 25.64 49.41
CA THR A 67 11.46 26.07 50.41
C THR A 67 10.18 25.23 50.33
N PHE A 68 9.71 24.75 51.49
CA PHE A 68 8.40 24.14 51.66
C PHE A 68 7.31 25.21 51.83
N THR A 69 6.13 24.97 51.25
CA THR A 69 4.93 25.79 51.44
C THR A 69 3.78 24.92 51.93
N ARG A 70 2.93 25.45 52.82
CA ARG A 70 1.67 24.79 53.22
C ARG A 70 0.79 24.57 51.98
N VAL A 71 0.34 23.33 51.80
CA VAL A 71 -0.70 22.95 50.82
C VAL A 71 -2.08 23.11 51.45
N VAL A 72 -2.25 22.57 52.66
CA VAL A 72 -3.55 22.46 53.32
C VAL A 72 -3.39 22.38 54.85
N THR A 73 -4.42 22.82 55.57
CA THR A 73 -4.65 22.45 56.97
C THR A 73 -5.87 21.55 57.03
N LEU A 74 -5.74 20.41 57.69
CA LEU A 74 -6.72 19.33 57.78
C LEU A 74 -7.25 19.22 59.21
N ALA A 75 -8.45 18.67 59.38
CA ALA A 75 -9.04 18.44 60.69
C ALA A 75 -8.27 17.39 61.53
N ALA A 76 -8.55 17.34 62.83
CA ALA A 76 -8.07 16.30 63.74
C ALA A 76 -8.33 14.89 63.21
N ASN A 77 -7.49 13.93 63.60
CA ASN A 77 -7.56 12.52 63.23
C ASN A 77 -7.50 12.19 61.72
N VAL A 78 -7.29 13.16 60.82
CA VAL A 78 -7.07 12.92 59.37
C VAL A 78 -5.69 12.31 59.13
N LYS A 79 -5.64 11.21 58.37
CA LYS A 79 -4.44 10.35 58.18
C LYS A 79 -4.00 10.19 56.72
N SER A 80 -4.66 10.89 55.81
CA SER A 80 -4.34 10.91 54.38
C SER A 80 -4.74 12.23 53.72
N TYR A 81 -4.16 12.51 52.55
CA TYR A 81 -4.52 13.64 51.70
C TYR A 81 -4.31 13.29 50.23
N ARG A 82 -5.12 13.91 49.36
CA ARG A 82 -4.99 13.83 47.90
C ARG A 82 -4.59 15.20 47.39
N ASP A 83 -3.33 15.33 47.00
CA ASP A 83 -2.80 16.56 46.44
C ASP A 83 -2.94 16.56 44.91
N SER A 84 -3.37 17.68 44.34
CA SER A 84 -3.81 17.79 42.95
C SER A 84 -3.40 19.13 42.33
N GLY A 85 -3.48 19.22 41.00
CA GLY A 85 -2.95 20.39 40.27
C GLY A 85 -1.41 20.43 40.26
N LEU A 86 -0.76 19.26 40.38
CA LEU A 86 0.68 19.12 40.24
C LEU A 86 1.11 19.22 38.77
N GLY A 87 2.36 19.59 38.54
CA GLY A 87 3.01 19.46 37.24
C GLY A 87 3.45 18.03 36.96
N GLU A 88 3.55 17.67 35.69
CA GLU A 88 3.95 16.34 35.23
C GLU A 88 5.47 16.11 35.27
N GLY A 89 5.90 14.85 35.30
CA GLY A 89 7.31 14.46 35.30
C GLY A 89 8.14 15.09 36.43
N ALA A 90 7.50 15.45 37.55
CA ALA A 90 8.03 16.38 38.54
C ALA A 90 8.14 15.73 39.93
N ARG A 91 9.32 15.85 40.55
CA ARG A 91 9.57 15.29 41.89
C ARG A 91 9.13 16.25 42.99
N TYR A 92 8.16 15.83 43.78
CA TYR A 92 7.66 16.57 44.94
C TYR A 92 8.14 15.93 46.25
N TYR A 93 8.41 16.76 47.24
CA TYR A 93 8.73 16.39 48.62
C TYR A 93 7.65 16.90 49.55
N TYR A 94 7.25 16.08 50.53
CA TYR A 94 6.15 16.35 51.46
C TYR A 94 6.58 16.14 52.91
N ARG A 95 6.01 16.94 53.81
CA ARG A 95 6.12 16.75 55.27
C ARG A 95 4.84 17.23 55.96
N VAL A 96 4.43 16.57 57.03
CA VAL A 96 3.21 16.90 57.79
C VAL A 96 3.54 17.12 59.27
N ARG A 97 2.81 18.01 59.94
CA ARG A 97 2.86 18.22 61.40
C ARG A 97 1.46 18.24 62.01
N ALA A 98 1.33 17.84 63.26
CA ALA A 98 0.11 18.04 64.05
C ALA A 98 0.07 19.46 64.62
N VAL A 99 -1.13 20.01 64.82
CA VAL A 99 -1.35 21.35 65.39
C VAL A 99 -2.47 21.32 66.43
N ASN A 100 -2.32 22.06 67.54
CA ASN A 100 -3.34 22.24 68.58
C ASN A 100 -3.46 23.69 69.08
N GLY A 101 -2.86 24.64 68.35
CA GLY A 101 -2.49 25.98 68.82
C GLY A 101 -0.97 26.12 68.98
N GLN A 102 -0.28 25.03 69.33
CA GLN A 102 1.15 24.82 69.08
C GLN A 102 1.37 23.93 67.85
N ASN A 103 2.61 23.89 67.36
CA ASN A 103 3.04 23.06 66.23
C ASN A 103 3.90 21.88 66.71
N SER A 104 3.64 20.66 66.24
CA SER A 104 4.56 19.53 66.42
C SER A 104 5.85 19.70 65.60
N ARG A 105 6.84 18.82 65.85
CA ARG A 105 7.87 18.55 64.84
C ARG A 105 7.22 17.96 63.58
N TYR A 106 7.84 18.16 62.42
CA TYR A 106 7.41 17.49 61.20
C TYR A 106 7.69 15.98 61.23
N SER A 107 6.93 15.24 60.43
CA SER A 107 7.19 13.87 60.03
C SER A 107 8.53 13.69 59.30
N ASN A 108 8.85 12.43 58.96
CA ASN A 108 9.80 12.16 57.88
C ASN A 108 9.38 12.90 56.58
N THR A 109 10.34 13.23 55.73
CA THR A 109 10.05 13.81 54.41
C THR A 109 9.79 12.70 53.40
N ALA A 110 8.55 12.56 52.95
CA ALA A 110 8.19 11.70 51.83
C ALA A 110 8.51 12.37 50.49
N ASN A 111 8.69 11.60 49.42
CA ASN A 111 8.86 12.14 48.08
C ASN A 111 8.54 11.11 46.99
N ALA A 112 8.02 11.58 45.86
CA ALA A 112 7.77 10.80 44.66
C ALA A 112 7.76 11.72 43.42
N TRP A 113 7.79 11.12 42.23
CA TRP A 113 7.61 11.82 40.96
C TRP A 113 6.16 11.67 40.48
N THR A 114 5.53 12.74 40.02
CA THR A 114 4.33 12.63 39.17
C THR A 114 4.68 11.92 37.86
N GLN A 115 3.68 11.28 37.24
CA GLN A 115 3.85 10.65 35.93
C GLN A 115 4.02 11.71 34.83
N ILE A 116 4.41 11.27 33.63
CA ILE A 116 4.32 12.07 32.40
C ILE A 116 2.93 11.83 31.80
N LYS A 117 2.30 12.83 31.18
CA LYS A 117 1.03 12.59 30.46
C LYS A 117 1.25 11.65 29.27
N GLY A 118 0.27 10.79 29.01
CA GLY A 118 0.26 9.97 27.79
C GLY A 118 -0.19 10.78 26.57
N PRO A 119 0.26 10.43 25.35
CA PRO A 119 -0.29 10.99 24.12
C PRO A 119 -1.71 10.49 23.86
N SER A 120 -2.50 11.27 23.15
CA SER A 120 -3.82 10.85 22.67
C SER A 120 -3.69 10.34 21.24
N LEU A 121 -3.61 9.02 21.05
CA LEU A 121 -3.62 8.39 19.74
C LEU A 121 -5.01 8.59 19.10
N THR A 122 -5.09 9.43 18.07
CA THR A 122 -6.37 9.89 17.49
C THR A 122 -6.77 9.07 16.26
N ARG A 123 -5.81 8.54 15.51
CA ARG A 123 -6.06 7.72 14.33
C ARG A 123 -4.93 6.72 14.08
N ALA A 124 -5.29 5.46 13.89
CA ALA A 124 -4.59 4.60 12.95
C ALA A 124 -5.44 4.54 11.69
N THR A 125 -4.81 4.74 10.53
CA THR A 125 -5.46 4.55 9.23
C THR A 125 -4.57 3.64 8.40
N PRO A 126 -5.07 2.50 7.86
CA PRO A 126 -4.43 1.95 6.68
C PRO A 126 -4.43 3.03 5.61
N VAL A 127 -3.32 3.23 4.91
CA VAL A 127 -3.30 4.18 3.80
C VAL A 127 -4.11 3.53 2.67
N ALA A 128 -5.15 4.21 2.21
CA ALA A 128 -6.20 3.64 1.36
C ALA A 128 -5.80 3.59 -0.13
N LEU A 129 -4.60 3.05 -0.39
CA LEU A 129 -4.00 2.83 -1.70
C LEU A 129 -3.46 1.39 -1.76
N SER A 130 -3.44 0.83 -2.95
CA SER A 130 -2.87 -0.48 -3.33
C SER A 130 -1.38 -0.66 -3.02
N LEU A 131 -0.61 0.43 -2.92
CA LEU A 131 0.78 0.37 -2.46
C LEU A 131 0.92 0.17 -0.95
N SER A 132 -0.15 0.38 -0.19
CA SER A 132 -0.16 0.36 1.26
C SER A 132 -1.05 -0.69 1.96
N PRO A 133 -1.34 -1.89 1.39
CA PRO A 133 -1.73 -3.04 2.20
C PRO A 133 -0.58 -3.50 3.10
N PHE A 134 0.63 -2.93 2.93
CA PHE A 134 1.77 -3.12 3.81
C PHE A 134 2.04 -1.92 4.75
N GLN A 135 1.16 -0.90 4.79
CA GLN A 135 1.38 0.33 5.60
C GLN A 135 0.16 0.84 6.39
N ILE A 136 0.41 1.22 7.64
CA ILE A 136 -0.56 1.92 8.51
C ILE A 136 0.07 3.22 9.04
N ASP A 137 -0.66 4.33 8.89
CA ASP A 137 -0.27 5.66 9.37
C ASP A 137 -0.90 5.96 10.74
N LEU A 138 -0.04 6.20 11.73
CA LEU A 138 -0.38 6.52 13.11
C LEU A 138 -0.28 8.02 13.36
N ASN A 139 -1.31 8.61 13.95
CA ASN A 139 -1.44 10.03 14.24
C ASN A 139 -1.89 10.22 15.70
N TRP A 140 -1.16 11.05 16.47
CA TRP A 140 -1.48 11.32 17.88
C TRP A 140 -1.30 12.80 18.25
N VAL A 141 -2.01 13.22 19.29
CA VAL A 141 -1.81 14.52 19.94
C VAL A 141 -0.77 14.36 21.05
N ASP A 142 0.24 15.22 21.03
CA ASP A 142 1.13 15.41 22.18
C ASP A 142 0.40 16.21 23.26
N ASN A 143 0.40 15.69 24.49
CA ASN A 143 -0.22 16.31 25.65
C ASN A 143 0.83 16.82 26.66
N SER A 144 2.09 16.45 26.49
CA SER A 144 3.22 16.67 27.39
C SER A 144 4.00 17.94 27.00
N GLY A 145 4.95 18.35 27.85
CA GLY A 145 6.00 19.32 27.51
C GLY A 145 7.33 19.02 28.19
N VAL A 146 7.53 17.77 28.63
CA VAL A 146 8.71 17.29 29.38
C VAL A 146 9.34 16.03 28.77
N GLU A 147 8.63 15.37 27.85
CA GLU A 147 9.01 14.17 27.11
C GLU A 147 10.29 14.36 26.29
N LYS A 148 10.90 13.25 25.91
CA LYS A 148 12.11 13.20 25.08
C LYS A 148 11.88 12.37 23.82
N GLY A 149 10.68 11.80 23.70
CA GLY A 149 10.21 11.03 22.56
C GLY A 149 8.97 10.22 22.88
N PHE A 150 8.51 9.50 21.87
CA PHE A 150 7.40 8.55 21.96
C PHE A 150 7.87 7.15 21.61
N ARG A 151 7.38 6.14 22.34
CA ARG A 151 7.49 4.72 21.96
C ARG A 151 6.18 4.30 21.33
N LEU A 152 6.26 3.65 20.17
CA LEU A 152 5.13 3.04 19.49
C LEU A 152 5.16 1.52 19.70
N GLU A 153 4.02 0.95 20.08
CA GLU A 153 3.84 -0.47 20.34
C GLU A 153 2.72 -1.06 19.47
N GLU A 154 2.97 -2.27 18.96
CA GLU A 154 2.12 -3.05 18.06
C GLU A 154 1.70 -4.37 18.73
N SER A 155 0.52 -4.88 18.36
CA SER A 155 0.08 -6.25 18.65
C SER A 155 -0.87 -6.77 17.58
N LEU A 156 -1.00 -8.09 17.48
CA LEU A 156 -2.06 -8.78 16.73
C LEU A 156 -3.30 -9.08 17.60
N SER A 157 -3.34 -8.57 18.84
CA SER A 157 -4.47 -8.70 19.77
C SER A 157 -4.69 -7.41 20.57
N ALA A 158 -5.96 -7.05 20.77
CA ALA A 158 -6.36 -5.87 21.56
C ALA A 158 -5.79 -5.83 22.99
N THR A 159 -5.42 -6.99 23.55
CA THR A 159 -4.83 -7.10 24.90
C THR A 159 -3.31 -7.20 24.92
N GLY A 160 -2.66 -7.43 23.78
CA GLY A 160 -1.25 -7.83 23.70
C GLY A 160 -1.07 -9.35 23.50
N PRO A 161 0.19 -9.86 23.49
CA PRO A 161 1.42 -9.18 23.90
C PRO A 161 1.81 -8.01 23.00
N TRP A 162 2.48 -7.01 23.58
CA TRP A 162 2.85 -5.76 22.92
C TRP A 162 4.33 -5.73 22.59
N THR A 163 4.66 -5.42 21.33
CA THR A 163 6.03 -5.31 20.82
C THR A 163 6.33 -3.86 20.47
N GLN A 164 7.48 -3.34 20.90
CA GLN A 164 7.95 -2.03 20.46
C GLN A 164 8.35 -2.10 18.97
N VAL A 165 7.73 -1.26 18.13
CA VAL A 165 8.07 -1.16 16.70
C VAL A 165 8.95 0.04 16.38
N ALA A 166 8.80 1.14 17.12
CA ALA A 166 9.57 2.36 16.88
C ALA A 166 9.72 3.21 18.15
N SER A 167 10.72 4.08 18.11
CA SER A 167 10.80 5.27 18.97
C SER A 167 11.05 6.49 18.08
N VAL A 168 10.33 7.59 18.36
CA VAL A 168 10.48 8.88 17.66
C VAL A 168 10.81 10.00 18.65
N THR A 169 11.34 11.12 18.18
CA THR A 169 11.80 12.23 19.03
C THR A 169 10.66 13.03 19.67
N ALA A 170 11.00 13.90 20.63
CA ALA A 170 10.04 14.81 21.28
C ALA A 170 9.29 15.68 20.26
N ASN A 171 8.04 16.03 20.55
CA ASN A 171 7.11 16.78 19.68
C ASN A 171 6.73 16.08 18.35
N THR A 172 7.20 14.85 18.06
CA THR A 172 6.71 14.07 16.91
C THR A 172 5.29 13.57 17.17
N THR A 173 4.40 13.73 16.20
CA THR A 173 2.95 13.43 16.29
C THR A 173 2.45 12.43 15.24
N THR A 174 3.34 11.96 14.35
CA THR A 174 3.03 11.04 13.25
C THR A 174 4.10 9.94 13.11
N TYR A 175 3.69 8.77 12.62
CA TYR A 175 4.58 7.68 12.23
C TYR A 175 3.91 6.76 11.21
N SER A 176 4.62 6.41 10.15
CA SER A 176 4.19 5.41 9.15
C SER A 176 4.85 4.08 9.45
N ARG A 177 4.04 3.06 9.74
CA ARG A 177 4.49 1.67 9.92
C ARG A 177 4.40 0.95 8.58
N THR A 178 5.52 0.73 7.92
CA THR A 178 5.66 -0.05 6.67
C THR A 178 5.84 -1.54 6.97
N ASP A 179 5.98 -2.36 5.92
CA ASP A 179 6.39 -3.78 5.98
C ASP A 179 5.47 -4.67 6.83
N LEU A 180 4.17 -4.37 6.79
CA LEU A 180 3.10 -5.16 7.42
C LEU A 180 2.57 -6.23 6.45
N PRO A 181 2.06 -7.37 6.92
CA PRO A 181 1.35 -8.30 6.04
C PRO A 181 -0.03 -7.73 5.62
N PRO A 182 -0.52 -8.05 4.41
CA PRO A 182 -1.86 -7.66 3.95
C PRO A 182 -2.97 -8.35 4.77
N ASP A 183 -4.21 -7.82 4.69
CA ASP A 183 -5.42 -8.37 5.34
C ASP A 183 -5.31 -8.64 6.86
N THR A 184 -4.31 -8.06 7.51
CA THR A 184 -3.91 -8.38 8.88
C THR A 184 -4.40 -7.33 9.84
N ARG A 185 -4.87 -7.77 11.01
CA ARG A 185 -5.47 -6.92 12.04
C ARG A 185 -4.43 -6.50 13.07
N HIS A 186 -4.06 -5.23 13.03
CA HIS A 186 -3.05 -4.63 13.91
C HIS A 186 -3.71 -3.74 14.96
N TYR A 187 -3.17 -3.80 16.18
CA TYR A 187 -3.55 -2.95 17.30
C TYR A 187 -2.34 -2.11 17.71
N TYR A 188 -2.54 -0.81 17.91
CA TYR A 188 -1.48 0.14 18.22
C TYR A 188 -1.76 0.94 19.49
N ARG A 189 -0.68 1.27 20.20
CA ARG A 189 -0.69 2.25 21.30
C ARG A 189 0.63 3.01 21.35
N VAL A 190 0.60 4.24 21.86
CA VAL A 190 1.78 5.11 21.96
C VAL A 190 1.98 5.56 23.41
N LEU A 191 3.24 5.66 23.84
CA LEU A 191 3.65 6.08 25.18
C LEU A 191 4.64 7.25 25.07
N ALA A 192 4.50 8.27 25.91
CA ALA A 192 5.54 9.29 26.08
C ALA A 192 6.63 8.77 27.03
N TYR A 193 7.88 9.19 26.83
CA TYR A 193 8.96 8.90 27.78
C TYR A 193 9.85 10.11 28.06
N ALA A 194 10.44 10.16 29.25
CA ALA A 194 11.48 11.13 29.63
C ALA A 194 12.57 10.40 30.42
N GLY A 195 13.70 10.10 29.76
CA GLY A 195 14.74 9.24 30.33
C GLY A 195 14.19 7.85 30.64
N GLN A 196 14.20 7.47 31.92
CA GLN A 196 13.71 6.16 32.40
C GLN A 196 12.23 6.18 32.83
N GLN A 197 11.55 7.34 32.77
CA GLN A 197 10.11 7.45 33.06
C GLN A 197 9.28 7.31 31.80
N GLN A 198 8.11 6.68 31.92
CA GLN A 198 7.13 6.53 30.85
C GLN A 198 5.74 6.98 31.34
N SER A 199 4.89 7.41 30.41
CA SER A 199 3.48 7.64 30.67
C SER A 199 2.71 6.31 30.78
N SER A 200 1.44 6.38 31.21
CA SER A 200 0.46 5.37 30.77
C SER A 200 0.36 5.37 29.24
N PRO A 201 0.05 4.23 28.59
CA PRO A 201 -0.19 4.21 27.16
C PRO A 201 -1.45 5.00 26.79
N SER A 202 -1.51 5.42 25.52
CA SER A 202 -2.74 5.87 24.89
C SER A 202 -3.85 4.81 24.97
N ALA A 203 -5.08 5.20 24.61
CA ALA A 203 -6.06 4.23 24.17
C ALA A 203 -5.47 3.35 23.05
N VAL A 204 -5.88 2.08 23.02
CA VAL A 204 -5.58 1.18 21.89
C VAL A 204 -6.46 1.59 20.72
N VAL A 205 -5.85 1.75 19.55
CA VAL A 205 -6.56 1.85 18.27
C VAL A 205 -6.35 0.58 17.47
N GLU A 206 -7.33 0.24 16.64
CA GLU A 206 -7.26 -0.87 15.69
C GLU A 206 -7.15 -0.31 14.27
N ALA A 207 -6.38 -1.00 13.44
CA ALA A 207 -6.41 -0.85 11.99
C ALA A 207 -6.18 -2.23 11.34
N VAL A 208 -6.89 -2.50 10.25
CA VAL A 208 -6.63 -3.66 9.39
C VAL A 208 -5.85 -3.14 8.20
N THR A 209 -4.75 -3.79 7.83
CA THR A 209 -4.09 -3.49 6.55
C THR A 209 -5.05 -3.72 5.40
N ALA A 210 -4.93 -2.94 4.32
CA ALA A 210 -5.81 -3.12 3.17
C ALA A 210 -5.67 -4.55 2.60
N SER A 211 -6.75 -5.08 2.05
CA SER A 211 -6.67 -6.26 1.21
C SER A 211 -6.08 -5.88 -0.15
N PRO A 212 -5.27 -6.72 -0.81
CA PRO A 212 -5.03 -6.66 -2.26
C PRO A 212 -6.30 -7.10 -3.02
N HIS A 213 -7.41 -6.40 -2.76
CA HIS A 213 -8.68 -6.59 -3.45
C HIS A 213 -8.68 -5.76 -4.74
N VAL A 214 -8.06 -6.34 -5.77
CA VAL A 214 -8.45 -6.04 -7.15
C VAL A 214 -9.95 -6.28 -7.26
N ALA A 215 -10.70 -5.38 -7.89
CA ALA A 215 -12.05 -5.71 -8.35
C ALA A 215 -11.92 -6.85 -9.35
N ALA A 216 -12.40 -8.05 -8.98
CA ALA A 216 -12.11 -9.27 -9.73
C ALA A 216 -12.49 -9.09 -11.20
N PHE A 217 -11.48 -9.10 -12.09
CA PHE A 217 -11.72 -9.19 -13.52
C PHE A 217 -12.37 -10.54 -13.76
N GLU A 218 -13.66 -10.55 -14.14
CA GLU A 218 -14.29 -11.74 -14.72
C GLU A 218 -13.60 -12.00 -16.06
N ALA A 219 -12.57 -12.83 -16.02
CA ALA A 219 -11.81 -13.26 -17.17
C ALA A 219 -12.78 -13.88 -18.20
N PRO A 220 -12.96 -13.29 -19.40
CA PRO A 220 -13.93 -13.76 -20.38
C PRO A 220 -13.66 -15.21 -20.82
N LYS A 221 -14.40 -16.14 -20.22
CA LYS A 221 -14.40 -17.57 -20.52
C LYS A 221 -14.63 -17.82 -22.00
N GLY A 222 -13.73 -18.57 -22.63
CA GLY A 222 -13.85 -18.90 -24.05
C GLY A 222 -12.53 -19.26 -24.73
N ILE A 223 -12.63 -19.78 -25.96
CA ILE A 223 -11.49 -19.95 -26.86
C ILE A 223 -11.33 -18.66 -27.67
N TYR A 224 -10.12 -18.10 -27.65
CA TYR A 224 -9.77 -16.99 -28.51
C TYR A 224 -8.68 -17.40 -29.50
N LEU A 225 -8.85 -16.99 -30.75
CA LEU A 225 -7.95 -17.31 -31.85
C LEU A 225 -7.08 -16.11 -32.24
N LEU A 226 -5.94 -16.39 -32.86
CA LEU A 226 -5.04 -15.35 -33.36
C LEU A 226 -5.38 -14.97 -34.81
N GLY A 227 -5.41 -13.66 -35.10
CA GLY A 227 -5.42 -13.13 -36.45
C GLY A 227 -4.13 -12.36 -36.79
N ASP A 228 -3.30 -12.91 -37.68
CA ASP A 228 -2.15 -12.23 -38.26
C ASP A 228 -2.54 -11.49 -39.55
N GLY A 229 -2.47 -10.15 -39.56
CA GLY A 229 -2.61 -9.33 -40.76
C GLY A 229 -3.69 -8.24 -40.68
N PRO A 230 -3.76 -7.33 -41.67
CA PRO A 230 -4.57 -6.11 -41.60
C PRO A 230 -6.08 -6.31 -41.76
N ASP A 231 -6.55 -7.46 -42.22
CA ASP A 231 -7.97 -7.70 -42.52
C ASP A 231 -8.50 -8.90 -41.72
N LEU A 232 -9.12 -8.61 -40.56
CA LEU A 232 -9.78 -9.60 -39.71
C LEU A 232 -11.03 -10.22 -40.38
N ALA A 233 -11.71 -9.49 -41.27
CA ALA A 233 -12.89 -10.00 -41.96
C ALA A 233 -12.53 -11.05 -43.03
N SER A 234 -11.27 -11.07 -43.49
CA SER A 234 -10.74 -12.11 -44.37
C SER A 234 -10.37 -13.42 -43.68
N ILE A 235 -10.35 -13.47 -42.33
CA ILE A 235 -9.89 -14.64 -41.57
C ILE A 235 -11.00 -15.70 -41.49
N PRO A 236 -10.81 -16.90 -42.07
CA PRO A 236 -11.84 -17.94 -42.05
C PRO A 236 -12.04 -18.53 -40.65
N GLY A 237 -13.24 -19.05 -40.42
CA GLY A 237 -13.63 -19.55 -39.11
C GLY A 237 -13.98 -18.46 -38.10
N LEU A 238 -14.20 -17.21 -38.54
CA LEU A 238 -14.82 -16.14 -37.74
C LEU A 238 -16.21 -16.53 -37.19
N ASP A 239 -16.86 -17.48 -37.87
CA ASP A 239 -18.18 -18.04 -37.61
C ASP A 239 -18.17 -19.33 -36.76
N GLN A 240 -17.00 -19.89 -36.41
CA GLN A 240 -16.91 -21.15 -35.66
C GLN A 240 -17.66 -21.06 -34.32
N PRO A 241 -18.47 -22.07 -33.95
CA PRO A 241 -19.34 -21.98 -32.77
C PRO A 241 -18.56 -21.99 -31.46
N PHE A 242 -17.46 -22.74 -31.39
CA PHE A 242 -16.60 -22.92 -30.22
C PHE A 242 -15.59 -21.79 -29.97
N VAL A 243 -15.62 -20.71 -30.77
CA VAL A 243 -14.70 -19.56 -30.62
C VAL A 243 -15.47 -18.36 -30.07
N ASP A 244 -14.90 -17.66 -29.10
CA ASP A 244 -15.53 -16.54 -28.40
C ASP A 244 -14.98 -15.18 -28.86
N GLY A 245 -13.76 -15.15 -29.41
CA GLY A 245 -13.19 -13.95 -30.00
C GLY A 245 -11.80 -14.11 -30.63
N TYR A 246 -11.21 -12.97 -31.00
CA TYR A 246 -9.99 -12.93 -31.81
C TYR A 246 -8.99 -11.90 -31.26
N ALA A 247 -7.72 -12.30 -31.13
CA ALA A 247 -6.58 -11.43 -30.91
C ALA A 247 -5.99 -11.01 -32.27
N TRP A 248 -6.28 -9.78 -32.70
CA TRP A 248 -5.90 -9.24 -33.99
C TRP A 248 -4.57 -8.49 -33.91
N ARG A 249 -3.50 -9.05 -34.51
CA ARG A 249 -2.16 -8.45 -34.60
C ARG A 249 -2.10 -7.47 -35.77
N ILE A 250 -1.93 -6.18 -35.46
CA ILE A 250 -1.85 -5.09 -36.44
C ILE A 250 -0.74 -4.10 -36.08
N GLY A 251 0.08 -3.70 -37.07
CA GLY A 251 1.13 -2.70 -36.88
C GLY A 251 0.59 -1.27 -36.81
N TRP A 252 1.23 -0.38 -36.05
CA TRP A 252 0.90 1.05 -36.02
C TRP A 252 0.92 1.64 -37.45
N THR A 253 1.92 1.31 -38.28
CA THR A 253 1.97 1.69 -39.71
C THR A 253 0.82 1.17 -40.58
N SER A 254 0.00 0.23 -40.12
CA SER A 254 -1.22 -0.20 -40.82
C SER A 254 -2.45 0.66 -40.46
N LEU A 255 -2.38 1.45 -39.39
CA LEU A 255 -3.41 2.38 -38.92
C LEU A 255 -2.97 3.85 -39.03
N ASP A 256 -1.70 4.11 -39.35
CA ASP A 256 -1.12 5.42 -39.60
C ASP A 256 -0.09 5.33 -40.72
N SER A 257 -0.47 5.84 -41.89
CA SER A 257 0.38 5.84 -43.10
C SER A 257 1.22 7.12 -43.24
N GLY A 258 1.36 7.89 -42.15
CA GLY A 258 2.02 9.18 -42.13
C GLY A 258 3.49 9.16 -42.56
N THR A 259 3.83 10.03 -43.52
CA THR A 259 5.22 10.19 -44.03
C THR A 259 5.93 11.39 -43.43
N SER A 260 5.29 12.57 -43.38
CA SER A 260 5.80 13.81 -42.78
C SER A 260 4.90 14.42 -41.69
N ALA A 261 3.74 13.81 -41.46
CA ALA A 261 2.75 14.13 -40.44
C ALA A 261 1.83 12.90 -40.26
N PRO A 262 1.05 12.80 -39.17
CA PRO A 262 0.11 11.69 -38.97
C PRO A 262 -0.92 11.59 -40.09
N ASN A 263 -1.20 10.37 -40.55
CA ASN A 263 -2.26 10.08 -41.52
C ASN A 263 -3.02 8.83 -41.09
N TYR A 264 -3.85 9.00 -40.05
CA TYR A 264 -4.63 7.92 -39.44
C TYR A 264 -5.71 7.38 -40.38
N ASP A 265 -5.76 6.05 -40.52
CA ASP A 265 -6.84 5.32 -41.18
C ASP A 265 -7.29 4.17 -40.27
N PHE A 266 -8.47 4.33 -39.67
CA PHE A 266 -9.07 3.34 -38.78
C PHE A 266 -10.15 2.48 -39.48
N SER A 267 -10.26 2.55 -40.81
CA SER A 267 -11.25 1.76 -41.56
C SER A 267 -11.06 0.24 -41.41
N LEU A 268 -9.84 -0.22 -41.14
CA LEU A 268 -9.56 -1.61 -40.79
C LEU A 268 -10.14 -1.99 -39.41
N VAL A 269 -10.17 -1.03 -38.46
CA VAL A 269 -10.80 -1.22 -37.14
C VAL A 269 -12.31 -1.30 -37.27
N ASP A 270 -12.91 -0.45 -38.11
CA ASP A 270 -14.35 -0.50 -38.42
C ASP A 270 -14.74 -1.87 -39.00
N GLN A 271 -13.95 -2.38 -39.96
CA GLN A 271 -14.14 -3.70 -40.57
C GLN A 271 -13.97 -4.83 -39.54
N ALA A 272 -12.89 -4.81 -38.75
CA ALA A 272 -12.62 -5.82 -37.73
C ALA A 272 -13.73 -5.88 -36.66
N VAL A 273 -14.21 -4.72 -36.19
CA VAL A 273 -15.27 -4.61 -35.20
C VAL A 273 -16.62 -5.06 -35.75
N ALA A 274 -16.99 -4.62 -36.97
CA ALA A 274 -18.22 -5.05 -37.62
C ALA A 274 -18.24 -6.56 -37.88
N ALA A 275 -17.09 -7.13 -38.28
CA ALA A 275 -16.94 -8.55 -38.51
C ALA A 275 -17.15 -9.38 -37.24
N VAL A 276 -16.49 -9.05 -36.11
CA VAL A 276 -16.73 -9.79 -34.86
C VAL A 276 -18.17 -9.61 -34.36
N GLN A 277 -18.79 -8.43 -34.51
CA GLN A 277 -20.18 -8.22 -34.11
C GLN A 277 -21.17 -9.07 -34.91
N ALA A 278 -20.98 -9.21 -36.22
CA ALA A 278 -21.85 -10.02 -37.07
C ALA A 278 -21.94 -11.50 -36.64
N HIS A 279 -20.90 -12.00 -35.95
CA HIS A 279 -20.82 -13.37 -35.43
C HIS A 279 -20.95 -13.45 -33.89
N GLY A 280 -21.28 -12.35 -33.22
CA GLY A 280 -21.45 -12.28 -31.75
C GLY A 280 -20.14 -12.38 -30.95
N LYS A 281 -18.99 -12.26 -31.62
CA LYS A 281 -17.65 -12.51 -31.07
C LYS A 281 -17.05 -11.26 -30.42
N LYS A 282 -15.93 -11.44 -29.72
CA LYS A 282 -15.13 -10.36 -29.12
C LYS A 282 -13.82 -10.10 -29.88
N LEU A 283 -13.31 -8.88 -29.76
CA LEU A 283 -12.05 -8.43 -30.35
C LEU A 283 -11.06 -7.99 -29.27
N THR A 284 -9.81 -8.43 -29.42
CA THR A 284 -8.64 -7.82 -28.78
C THR A 284 -7.73 -7.26 -29.85
N ILE A 285 -7.35 -5.99 -29.73
CA ILE A 285 -6.39 -5.35 -30.63
C ILE A 285 -4.98 -5.52 -30.05
N ALA A 286 -4.10 -6.22 -30.76
CA ALA A 286 -2.68 -6.34 -30.47
C ALA A 286 -1.89 -5.40 -31.40
N LEU A 287 -1.69 -4.17 -30.94
CA LEU A 287 -1.06 -3.08 -31.68
C LEU A 287 0.46 -3.18 -31.64
N PHE A 288 1.08 -3.67 -32.71
CA PHE A 288 2.53 -3.77 -32.85
C PHE A 288 3.19 -2.41 -33.12
N VAL A 289 3.90 -1.91 -32.12
CA VAL A 289 4.59 -0.60 -32.13
C VAL A 289 6.11 -0.68 -32.36
N GLN A 290 6.60 -1.80 -32.91
CA GLN A 290 7.94 -1.87 -33.51
C GLN A 290 7.99 -1.07 -34.84
N ASP A 291 6.93 -1.18 -35.66
CA ASP A 291 6.87 -0.61 -37.02
C ASP A 291 6.17 0.75 -36.98
N VAL A 292 6.87 1.76 -36.43
CA VAL A 292 6.37 3.12 -36.28
C VAL A 292 6.29 3.87 -37.64
N PRO A 293 5.41 4.88 -37.79
CA PRO A 293 5.33 5.72 -38.99
C PRO A 293 6.63 6.48 -39.30
N GLN A 294 6.82 6.92 -40.54
CA GLN A 294 8.07 7.54 -40.96
C GLN A 294 8.31 8.89 -40.27
N TYR A 295 7.28 9.72 -40.11
CA TYR A 295 7.40 11.00 -39.42
C TYR A 295 7.81 10.84 -37.94
N VAL A 296 7.46 9.71 -37.31
CA VAL A 296 7.86 9.39 -35.93
C VAL A 296 9.32 8.99 -35.84
N ARG A 297 9.88 8.34 -36.88
CA ARG A 297 11.34 8.09 -36.98
C ARG A 297 12.12 9.38 -37.22
N ASP A 298 11.64 10.22 -38.12
CA ASP A 298 12.35 11.44 -38.55
C ASP A 298 12.37 12.54 -37.47
N ASP A 299 11.45 12.48 -36.49
CA ASP A 299 11.35 13.38 -35.34
C ASP A 299 11.89 12.77 -34.02
N ALA A 300 12.31 11.50 -34.04
CA ALA A 300 12.93 10.84 -32.89
C ALA A 300 14.39 11.27 -32.71
N ALA A 301 14.83 11.40 -31.46
CA ALA A 301 16.22 11.68 -31.12
C ALA A 301 17.12 10.44 -31.28
N GLN A 302 16.57 9.23 -31.18
CA GLN A 302 17.33 7.98 -31.28
C GLN A 302 16.54 6.84 -31.97
N THR A 303 17.07 6.40 -33.12
CA THR A 303 16.61 5.22 -33.87
C THR A 303 17.68 4.14 -33.96
N TRP A 304 17.26 2.88 -34.13
CA TRP A 304 18.12 1.71 -34.29
C TRP A 304 17.50 0.67 -35.23
N ASN A 305 18.30 -0.33 -35.63
CA ASN A 305 17.84 -1.43 -36.47
C ASN A 305 17.61 -2.67 -35.60
N ALA A 306 16.35 -2.97 -35.32
CA ALA A 306 15.94 -4.13 -34.55
C ALA A 306 15.84 -5.39 -35.42
N PRO A 307 16.07 -6.59 -34.87
CA PRO A 307 15.59 -7.84 -35.45
C PRO A 307 14.07 -7.78 -35.69
N GLY A 308 13.62 -8.07 -36.90
CA GLY A 308 12.19 -8.17 -37.22
C GLY A 308 11.59 -9.52 -36.79
N THR A 309 10.26 -9.60 -36.79
CA THR A 309 9.49 -10.79 -36.34
C THR A 309 9.79 -12.08 -37.12
N ARG A 310 10.40 -11.99 -38.30
CA ARG A 310 10.82 -13.14 -39.11
C ARG A 310 12.36 -13.28 -39.10
N PRO A 311 12.92 -14.50 -38.94
CA PRO A 311 14.37 -14.71 -38.95
C PRO A 311 15.05 -14.09 -40.18
N GLY A 312 16.11 -13.30 -39.94
CA GLY A 312 16.86 -12.61 -40.99
C GLY A 312 16.23 -11.31 -41.52
N THR A 313 15.08 -10.87 -40.98
CA THR A 313 14.53 -9.53 -41.25
C THR A 313 15.00 -8.51 -40.22
N THR A 314 15.02 -7.23 -40.59
CA THR A 314 15.29 -6.11 -39.68
C THR A 314 14.30 -4.97 -39.91
N VAL A 315 13.98 -4.25 -38.83
CA VAL A 315 13.08 -3.10 -38.80
C VAL A 315 13.85 -1.89 -38.29
N ASN A 316 13.73 -0.74 -38.94
CA ASN A 316 14.25 0.52 -38.40
C ASN A 316 13.19 1.15 -37.49
N THR A 317 13.55 1.38 -36.23
CA THR A 317 12.61 1.77 -35.17
C THR A 317 13.28 2.68 -34.14
N VAL A 318 12.47 3.17 -33.19
CA VAL A 318 12.87 4.07 -32.10
C VAL A 318 13.33 3.27 -30.87
N VAL A 319 14.00 3.92 -29.92
CA VAL A 319 14.20 3.35 -28.58
C VAL A 319 12.96 3.58 -27.69
N PRO A 320 12.67 2.70 -26.69
CA PRO A 320 11.52 2.86 -25.80
C PRO A 320 11.45 4.20 -25.07
N TRP A 321 12.61 4.75 -24.72
CA TRP A 321 12.78 5.99 -23.94
C TRP A 321 12.93 7.25 -24.81
N ASP A 322 12.51 7.22 -26.07
CA ASP A 322 12.48 8.42 -26.91
C ASP A 322 11.23 9.26 -26.60
N ASP A 323 11.45 10.46 -26.03
CA ASP A 323 10.38 11.36 -25.58
C ASP A 323 9.42 11.77 -26.72
N SER A 324 9.93 11.95 -27.95
CA SER A 324 9.10 12.32 -29.09
C SER A 324 8.27 11.13 -29.57
N ALA A 325 8.89 9.97 -29.71
CA ALA A 325 8.16 8.75 -30.10
C ALA A 325 7.05 8.41 -29.09
N GLN A 326 7.31 8.57 -27.78
CA GLN A 326 6.29 8.44 -26.73
C GLN A 326 5.18 9.50 -26.85
N ALA A 327 5.48 10.74 -27.23
CA ALA A 327 4.47 11.78 -27.47
C ALA A 327 3.60 11.48 -28.71
N HIS A 328 4.20 11.02 -29.81
CA HIS A 328 3.47 10.58 -31.00
C HIS A 328 2.60 9.36 -30.73
N HIS A 329 3.11 8.38 -29.96
CA HIS A 329 2.36 7.18 -29.58
C HIS A 329 1.16 7.50 -28.68
N ARG A 330 1.30 8.36 -27.66
CA ARG A 330 0.18 8.87 -26.86
C ARG A 330 -0.86 9.60 -27.72
N THR A 331 -0.41 10.36 -28.73
CA THR A 331 -1.32 11.05 -29.67
C THR A 331 -2.09 10.06 -30.55
N PHE A 332 -1.41 9.05 -31.10
CA PHE A 332 -2.03 7.97 -31.87
C PHE A 332 -3.05 7.17 -31.03
N LEU A 333 -2.66 6.73 -29.83
CA LEU A 333 -3.55 6.01 -28.92
C LEU A 333 -4.78 6.83 -28.56
N GLN A 334 -4.61 8.15 -28.35
CA GLN A 334 -5.73 9.04 -28.06
C GLN A 334 -6.68 9.22 -29.26
N ALA A 335 -6.16 9.20 -30.50
CA ALA A 335 -6.98 9.21 -31.71
C ALA A 335 -7.73 7.88 -31.90
N LEU A 336 -7.03 6.74 -31.81
CA LEU A 336 -7.60 5.39 -31.92
C LEU A 336 -8.70 5.14 -30.88
N SER A 337 -8.46 5.52 -29.61
CA SER A 337 -9.43 5.43 -28.51
C SER A 337 -10.73 6.21 -28.76
N ASN A 338 -10.62 7.40 -29.36
CA ASN A 338 -11.74 8.29 -29.63
C ASN A 338 -12.42 8.04 -31.00
N HIS A 339 -11.87 7.18 -31.85
CA HIS A 339 -12.47 6.81 -33.14
C HIS A 339 -13.88 6.25 -32.93
N GLU A 340 -14.85 6.71 -33.71
CA GLU A 340 -16.26 6.36 -33.54
C GLU A 340 -16.68 5.24 -34.50
N VAL A 341 -16.89 4.05 -33.93
CA VAL A 341 -17.24 2.81 -34.63
C VAL A 341 -18.72 2.51 -34.43
N HIS A 342 -19.39 1.95 -35.45
CA HIS A 342 -20.82 1.61 -35.36
C HIS A 342 -21.06 0.35 -34.52
N ASP A 343 -21.67 0.50 -33.35
CA ASP A 343 -22.09 -0.63 -32.50
C ASP A 343 -23.53 -1.04 -32.84
N THR A 344 -23.67 -2.17 -33.51
CA THR A 344 -24.96 -2.74 -33.94
C THR A 344 -25.89 -3.09 -32.77
N THR A 345 -25.35 -3.27 -31.55
CA THR A 345 -26.12 -3.57 -30.32
C THR A 345 -26.98 -2.38 -29.87
N VAL A 346 -26.47 -1.15 -30.09
CA VAL A 346 -27.15 0.11 -29.73
C VAL A 346 -27.63 0.91 -30.95
N GLY A 347 -27.27 0.46 -32.17
CA GLY A 347 -27.69 1.08 -33.44
C GLY A 347 -27.07 2.45 -33.70
N ALA A 348 -25.93 2.74 -33.09
CA ALA A 348 -25.29 4.07 -33.09
C ALA A 348 -23.76 3.95 -33.17
N ALA A 349 -23.10 5.04 -33.57
CA ALA A 349 -21.66 5.15 -33.43
C ALA A 349 -21.27 5.40 -31.96
N VAL A 350 -20.25 4.71 -31.49
CA VAL A 350 -19.67 4.84 -30.15
C VAL A 350 -18.14 4.83 -30.25
N ARG A 351 -17.45 5.41 -29.28
CA ARG A 351 -15.97 5.40 -29.27
C ARG A 351 -15.44 3.98 -29.13
N LEU A 352 -14.40 3.63 -29.87
CA LEU A 352 -13.76 2.31 -29.84
C LEU A 352 -13.47 1.83 -28.43
N ARG A 353 -12.95 2.72 -27.57
CA ARG A 353 -12.66 2.44 -26.16
C ARG A 353 -13.86 2.05 -25.30
N ASP A 354 -15.06 2.49 -25.69
CA ASP A 354 -16.34 2.28 -25.01
C ASP A 354 -17.17 1.17 -25.69
N HIS A 355 -16.73 0.69 -26.87
CA HIS A 355 -17.43 -0.26 -27.74
C HIS A 355 -17.61 -1.65 -27.09
N SER A 356 -18.77 -2.29 -27.30
CA SER A 356 -19.15 -3.54 -26.63
C SER A 356 -18.38 -4.79 -27.10
N ALA A 357 -17.97 -4.81 -28.37
CA ALA A 357 -17.24 -5.94 -28.96
C ALA A 357 -15.73 -5.92 -28.66
N LEU A 358 -15.15 -4.75 -28.37
CA LEU A 358 -13.75 -4.65 -27.94
C LEU A 358 -13.66 -5.19 -26.51
N ALA A 359 -13.10 -6.38 -26.32
CA ALA A 359 -12.79 -6.91 -25.00
C ALA A 359 -11.57 -6.20 -24.41
N GLN A 360 -10.54 -5.99 -25.22
CA GLN A 360 -9.21 -5.63 -24.73
C GLN A 360 -8.39 -4.84 -25.76
N ILE A 361 -7.35 -4.15 -25.28
CA ILE A 361 -6.21 -3.71 -26.07
C ILE A 361 -4.90 -4.24 -25.46
N ASN A 362 -3.92 -4.51 -26.32
CA ASN A 362 -2.53 -4.76 -25.99
C ASN A 362 -1.72 -3.89 -26.97
N ALA A 363 -1.14 -2.80 -26.48
CA ALA A 363 -0.02 -2.19 -27.19
C ALA A 363 1.24 -2.55 -26.40
N GLY A 364 2.22 -3.11 -27.07
CA GLY A 364 3.52 -3.37 -26.46
C GLY A 364 4.34 -2.09 -26.36
N ILE A 365 5.64 -2.28 -26.15
CA ILE A 365 6.55 -1.17 -25.91
C ILE A 365 7.19 -0.73 -27.23
N LEU A 366 7.33 0.59 -27.39
CA LEU A 366 7.91 1.22 -28.57
C LEU A 366 9.28 0.64 -28.89
N GLY A 367 9.48 0.24 -30.15
CA GLY A 367 10.73 -0.38 -30.62
C GLY A 367 11.01 -1.80 -30.11
N LEU A 368 10.10 -2.41 -29.36
CA LEU A 368 10.30 -3.73 -28.73
C LEU A 368 9.30 -4.80 -29.15
N GLN A 369 8.05 -4.46 -29.48
CA GLN A 369 7.03 -5.50 -29.63
C GLN A 369 7.14 -6.29 -30.93
N GLY A 370 7.63 -7.53 -30.82
CA GLY A 370 8.00 -8.42 -31.93
C GLY A 370 9.51 -8.65 -32.01
N VAL A 371 10.29 -7.86 -31.27
CA VAL A 371 11.73 -7.99 -31.12
C VAL A 371 12.04 -8.90 -29.93
N ARG A 372 12.48 -10.12 -30.22
CA ARG A 372 13.22 -10.93 -29.23
C ARG A 372 14.60 -10.27 -29.07
N ASP A 373 14.94 -9.66 -27.92
CA ASP A 373 16.30 -9.12 -27.72
C ASP A 373 17.34 -10.22 -27.39
N VAL A 374 17.15 -11.42 -27.94
CA VAL A 374 18.15 -12.52 -28.03
C VAL A 374 19.39 -12.15 -28.86
N SER A 375 19.47 -10.89 -29.32
CA SER A 375 20.61 -10.28 -30.00
C SER A 375 21.34 -9.25 -29.11
N ASN A 376 20.82 -8.99 -27.89
CA ASN A 376 21.29 -7.99 -26.93
C ASN A 376 21.47 -6.59 -27.57
N THR A 377 20.65 -6.29 -28.57
CA THR A 377 20.76 -5.13 -29.46
C THR A 377 20.14 -3.86 -28.89
N LEU A 378 19.18 -3.97 -27.97
CA LEU A 378 18.63 -2.81 -27.28
C LEU A 378 19.49 -2.39 -26.08
N VAL A 379 20.02 -3.35 -25.31
CA VAL A 379 20.93 -3.05 -24.19
C VAL A 379 22.25 -2.41 -24.64
N GLN A 380 22.63 -2.60 -25.91
CA GLN A 380 23.77 -1.94 -26.56
C GLN A 380 23.48 -0.49 -27.01
N GLN A 381 22.23 -0.01 -26.94
CA GLN A 381 21.91 1.34 -27.43
C GLN A 381 22.51 2.43 -26.54
N PRO A 382 23.11 3.49 -27.13
CA PRO A 382 23.62 4.63 -26.39
C PRO A 382 22.58 5.18 -25.42
N GLY A 383 22.97 5.32 -24.15
CA GLY A 383 22.10 5.90 -23.12
C GLY A 383 21.07 4.95 -22.50
N PHE A 384 21.06 3.66 -22.83
CA PHE A 384 20.30 2.63 -22.10
C PHE A 384 20.66 2.60 -20.60
N THR A 385 19.65 2.46 -19.73
CA THR A 385 19.80 2.03 -18.33
C THR A 385 18.58 1.19 -17.94
N ARG A 386 18.73 0.29 -16.95
CA ARG A 386 17.61 -0.45 -16.33
C ARG A 386 16.48 0.50 -15.87
N GLU A 387 16.84 1.64 -15.28
CA GLU A 387 15.90 2.68 -14.82
C GLU A 387 15.07 3.27 -15.98
N LYS A 388 15.72 3.78 -17.04
CA LYS A 388 15.03 4.35 -18.21
C LYS A 388 14.16 3.35 -18.95
N PHE A 389 14.61 2.10 -19.04
CA PHE A 389 13.80 1.04 -19.64
C PHE A 389 12.56 0.79 -18.78
N THR A 390 12.69 0.70 -17.45
CA THR A 390 11.54 0.58 -16.55
C THR A 390 10.58 1.75 -16.75
N ASP A 391 11.05 3.00 -16.71
CA ASP A 391 10.20 4.17 -16.87
C ASP A 391 9.47 4.20 -18.22
N ALA A 392 10.16 3.83 -19.31
CA ALA A 392 9.58 3.73 -20.66
C ALA A 392 8.55 2.58 -20.78
N MET A 393 8.79 1.45 -20.13
CA MET A 393 7.82 0.35 -20.02
C MET A 393 6.57 0.84 -19.30
N LEU A 394 6.73 1.38 -18.09
CA LEU A 394 5.64 1.92 -17.27
C LEU A 394 4.83 2.95 -18.06
N GLU A 395 5.48 3.94 -18.67
CA GLU A 395 4.81 5.00 -19.42
C GLU A 395 4.05 4.48 -20.65
N SER A 396 4.60 3.49 -21.37
CA SER A 396 3.91 2.84 -22.49
C SER A 396 2.63 2.15 -22.01
N VAL A 397 2.67 1.47 -20.85
CA VAL A 397 1.49 0.82 -20.27
C VAL A 397 0.46 1.85 -19.78
N ARG A 398 0.92 2.93 -19.11
CA ARG A 398 0.05 4.05 -18.66
C ARG A 398 -0.72 4.66 -19.81
N ALA A 399 -0.03 4.96 -20.90
CA ALA A 399 -0.60 5.60 -22.09
C ALA A 399 -1.81 4.83 -22.65
N VAL A 400 -1.73 3.50 -22.67
CA VAL A 400 -2.85 2.64 -23.10
C VAL A 400 -4.02 2.70 -22.13
N GLN A 401 -3.77 2.56 -20.83
CA GLN A 401 -4.83 2.59 -19.82
C GLN A 401 -5.52 3.96 -19.71
N ASP A 402 -4.78 5.05 -19.87
CA ASP A 402 -5.35 6.41 -19.77
C ASP A 402 -6.36 6.71 -20.89
N VAL A 403 -6.22 6.03 -22.04
CA VAL A 403 -7.18 6.15 -23.17
C VAL A 403 -8.14 4.96 -23.30
N PHE A 404 -7.88 3.82 -22.67
CA PHE A 404 -8.76 2.64 -22.61
C PHE A 404 -9.09 2.20 -21.15
N PRO A 405 -9.55 3.10 -20.25
CA PRO A 405 -9.60 2.84 -18.81
C PRO A 405 -10.63 1.78 -18.36
N ALA A 406 -11.56 1.40 -19.25
CA ALA A 406 -12.57 0.36 -19.01
C ALA A 406 -12.24 -0.97 -19.71
N LYS A 407 -11.06 -1.10 -20.33
CA LYS A 407 -10.57 -2.34 -20.95
C LYS A 407 -9.36 -2.84 -20.17
N PRO A 408 -9.23 -4.16 -19.92
CA PRO A 408 -7.98 -4.70 -19.43
C PRO A 408 -6.84 -4.33 -20.40
N THR A 409 -5.63 -4.15 -19.88
CA THR A 409 -4.42 -3.87 -20.68
C THR A 409 -3.42 -4.97 -20.40
N TYR A 410 -2.76 -5.47 -21.44
CA TYR A 410 -1.75 -6.52 -21.35
C TYR A 410 -0.51 -6.09 -22.10
N VAL A 411 0.66 -6.43 -21.57
CA VAL A 411 1.94 -6.05 -22.16
C VAL A 411 2.84 -7.26 -22.31
N ALA A 412 3.16 -7.54 -23.57
CA ALA A 412 4.09 -8.58 -23.99
C ALA A 412 5.50 -7.97 -24.17
N PHE A 413 6.50 -8.54 -23.51
CA PHE A 413 7.90 -8.27 -23.81
C PHE A 413 8.70 -9.57 -23.81
N TRP A 414 9.80 -9.58 -24.56
CA TRP A 414 10.75 -10.69 -24.60
C TRP A 414 11.92 -10.37 -23.67
N GLY A 415 12.41 -11.38 -22.94
CA GLY A 415 13.39 -11.19 -21.86
C GLY A 415 14.63 -10.39 -22.28
N LEU A 416 15.00 -9.41 -21.47
CA LEU A 416 16.10 -8.49 -21.71
C LEU A 416 17.38 -8.97 -21.00
N ASP A 417 18.29 -9.62 -21.72
CA ASP A 417 19.57 -10.06 -21.15
C ASP A 417 20.62 -8.92 -21.23
N ASP A 418 20.77 -8.17 -20.14
CA ASP A 418 21.84 -7.16 -20.00
C ASP A 418 23.13 -7.72 -19.36
N GLY A 419 23.19 -9.03 -19.12
CA GLY A 419 24.33 -9.71 -18.51
C GLY A 419 24.66 -9.31 -17.07
N GLN A 420 23.75 -8.64 -16.35
CA GLN A 420 23.94 -8.28 -14.93
C GLN A 420 23.06 -9.13 -14.00
N GLU A 421 23.61 -9.50 -12.85
CA GLU A 421 22.91 -10.26 -11.79
C GLU A 421 22.46 -9.34 -10.63
N PRO A 422 21.24 -9.50 -10.09
CA PRO A 422 20.18 -10.42 -10.54
C PRO A 422 19.60 -10.02 -11.91
N ASP A 423 19.01 -10.99 -12.59
CA ASP A 423 18.21 -10.80 -13.82
C ASP A 423 17.30 -9.57 -13.70
N TYR A 424 17.29 -8.74 -14.76
CA TYR A 424 16.49 -7.53 -14.79
C TYR A 424 14.98 -7.82 -14.75
N GLY A 425 14.56 -9.01 -15.21
CA GLY A 425 13.16 -9.45 -15.22
C GLY A 425 12.44 -9.21 -13.89
N ASP A 426 13.03 -9.62 -12.77
CA ASP A 426 12.43 -9.46 -11.43
C ASP A 426 12.27 -7.98 -11.03
N ALA A 427 13.26 -7.14 -11.31
CA ALA A 427 13.24 -5.72 -10.94
C ALA A 427 12.23 -4.91 -11.77
N LEU A 428 12.13 -5.23 -13.06
CA LEU A 428 11.11 -4.69 -13.96
C LEU A 428 9.71 -5.16 -13.56
N LEU A 429 9.55 -6.45 -13.25
CA LEU A 429 8.30 -7.07 -12.81
C LEU A 429 7.79 -6.43 -11.51
N LEU A 430 8.63 -6.28 -10.49
CA LEU A 430 8.29 -5.59 -9.24
C LEU A 430 7.87 -4.12 -9.47
N SER A 431 8.47 -3.46 -10.46
CA SER A 431 8.13 -2.07 -10.81
C SER A 431 6.77 -1.98 -11.52
N LEU A 432 6.47 -2.90 -12.44
CA LEU A 432 5.19 -3.03 -13.13
C LEU A 432 4.06 -3.40 -12.15
N LEU A 433 4.27 -4.41 -11.30
CA LEU A 433 3.34 -4.79 -10.23
C LEU A 433 3.05 -3.64 -9.26
N GLY A 434 4.08 -2.83 -8.98
CA GLY A 434 3.92 -1.64 -8.16
C GLY A 434 2.99 -0.62 -8.82
N GLU A 435 3.16 -0.34 -10.12
CA GLU A 435 2.37 0.68 -10.84
C GLU A 435 0.96 0.24 -11.20
N PHE A 436 0.79 -1.03 -11.59
CA PHE A 436 -0.45 -1.62 -12.09
C PHE A 436 -1.01 -2.61 -11.07
N ASP A 437 -1.26 -2.06 -9.89
CA ASP A 437 -1.51 -2.72 -8.61
C ASP A 437 -3.02 -2.89 -8.28
N GLY A 438 -3.91 -2.43 -9.16
CA GLY A 438 -5.36 -2.53 -9.03
C GLY A 438 -6.06 -1.38 -8.31
N VAL A 439 -5.34 -0.42 -7.69
CA VAL A 439 -5.98 0.77 -7.06
C VAL A 439 -5.30 2.09 -7.41
N ARG A 440 -4.00 2.14 -7.75
CA ARG A 440 -3.41 3.29 -8.46
C ARG A 440 -3.87 3.31 -9.90
N ARG A 441 -3.84 2.13 -10.53
CA ARG A 441 -4.24 1.86 -11.91
C ARG A 441 -4.81 0.44 -12.01
N PRO A 442 -5.61 0.11 -13.05
CA PRO A 442 -6.03 -1.27 -13.29
C PRO A 442 -4.84 -2.22 -13.38
N VAL A 443 -5.03 -3.48 -12.95
CA VAL A 443 -3.98 -4.51 -13.12
C VAL A 443 -3.74 -4.78 -14.59
N VAL A 444 -2.49 -5.05 -14.96
CA VAL A 444 -2.11 -5.53 -16.29
C VAL A 444 -1.56 -6.94 -16.21
N GLY A 445 -1.94 -7.78 -17.18
CA GLY A 445 -1.25 -9.05 -17.37
C GLY A 445 0.07 -8.83 -18.11
N LEU A 446 1.08 -9.60 -17.71
CA LEU A 446 2.45 -9.51 -18.22
C LEU A 446 2.85 -10.84 -18.83
N PHE A 447 3.45 -10.82 -20.01
CA PHE A 447 4.05 -11.99 -20.67
C PHE A 447 5.56 -11.77 -20.84
N ASN A 448 6.33 -12.79 -20.48
CA ASN A 448 7.78 -12.90 -20.67
C ASN A 448 8.13 -14.30 -21.21
N GLU A 449 8.84 -14.38 -22.34
CA GLU A 449 9.30 -15.63 -22.97
C GLU A 449 10.76 -15.93 -22.55
N ALA A 450 10.95 -16.80 -21.54
CA ALA A 450 12.26 -17.11 -20.97
C ALA A 450 13.11 -18.05 -21.86
N LEU A 451 13.71 -17.50 -22.92
CA LEU A 451 14.40 -18.24 -23.99
C LEU A 451 15.84 -18.73 -23.66
N ARG A 452 16.11 -19.19 -22.43
CA ARG A 452 17.38 -19.88 -22.14
C ARG A 452 17.27 -21.35 -22.54
N GLY A 453 18.07 -21.74 -23.54
CA GLY A 453 17.90 -22.96 -24.36
C GLY A 453 18.15 -24.33 -23.71
N ASP A 454 18.17 -24.43 -22.38
CA ASP A 454 18.12 -25.71 -21.68
C ASP A 454 16.66 -26.12 -21.42
N SER A 455 16.34 -27.40 -21.55
CA SER A 455 14.95 -27.88 -21.39
C SER A 455 14.39 -27.51 -20.00
N PRO A 456 13.12 -27.07 -19.90
CA PRO A 456 12.58 -26.50 -18.68
C PRO A 456 12.48 -27.52 -17.54
N GLY A 457 13.52 -27.57 -16.70
CA GLY A 457 13.48 -28.22 -15.39
C GLY A 457 12.63 -27.39 -14.41
N PRO A 458 11.97 -28.02 -13.43
CA PRO A 458 11.04 -27.36 -12.50
C PRO A 458 11.77 -26.57 -11.39
N GLY A 459 12.71 -25.70 -11.77
CA GLY A 459 13.78 -25.21 -10.88
C GLY A 459 13.93 -23.70 -10.72
N TYR A 460 13.42 -22.88 -11.65
CA TYR A 460 13.49 -21.41 -11.57
C TYR A 460 12.12 -20.78 -11.83
N TYR A 461 11.87 -19.64 -11.18
CA TYR A 461 10.56 -18.97 -11.05
C TYR A 461 9.48 -19.88 -10.42
N GLN A 462 9.55 -20.04 -9.09
CA GLN A 462 8.47 -20.70 -8.33
C GLN A 462 7.22 -19.80 -8.26
N PRO A 463 6.01 -20.38 -8.38
CA PRO A 463 4.75 -19.62 -8.35
C PRO A 463 4.39 -19.21 -6.91
N ALA A 464 4.99 -18.14 -6.42
CA ALA A 464 4.47 -17.39 -5.28
C ALA A 464 3.32 -16.49 -5.77
N SER A 465 2.08 -16.97 -5.66
CA SER A 465 0.89 -16.19 -6.00
C SER A 465 0.69 -15.04 -5.01
N ILE A 466 1.37 -13.93 -5.24
CA ILE A 466 0.97 -12.62 -4.72
C ILE A 466 -0.35 -12.24 -5.44
N ASN A 467 -1.33 -11.70 -4.72
CA ASN A 467 -2.69 -11.45 -5.26
C ASN A 467 -2.72 -10.31 -6.30
N GLY A 468 -2.31 -10.65 -7.53
CA GLY A 468 -2.33 -9.84 -8.75
C GLY A 468 -1.95 -10.74 -9.92
N HIS A 469 -2.60 -10.60 -11.07
CA HIS A 469 -2.55 -11.62 -12.13
C HIS A 469 -1.20 -11.65 -12.86
N PHE A 470 -0.38 -12.66 -12.55
CA PHE A 470 0.75 -13.08 -13.39
C PHE A 470 0.33 -14.29 -14.22
N VAL A 471 0.76 -14.36 -15.48
CA VAL A 471 0.98 -15.65 -16.12
C VAL A 471 2.38 -15.75 -16.69
N MET A 472 3.10 -16.77 -16.22
CA MET A 472 4.37 -17.19 -16.73
C MET A 472 4.13 -18.28 -17.78
N LEU A 473 4.59 -18.06 -19.01
CA LEU A 473 4.35 -18.98 -20.11
C LEU A 473 5.45 -20.05 -20.20
N GLN A 474 5.04 -21.30 -20.42
CA GLN A 474 5.93 -22.42 -20.70
C GLN A 474 5.46 -23.17 -21.96
N ALA A 475 6.31 -23.25 -22.98
CA ALA A 475 6.03 -24.05 -24.16
C ALA A 475 6.10 -25.55 -23.85
N CYS A 476 5.00 -26.28 -24.07
CA CYS A 476 4.91 -27.72 -23.77
C CYS A 476 5.13 -28.60 -25.02
N GLY A 477 6.35 -29.13 -25.19
CA GLY A 477 6.63 -30.40 -25.89
C GLY A 477 6.48 -30.47 -27.41
N SER A 478 5.38 -29.99 -28.00
CA SER A 478 5.12 -30.03 -29.46
C SER A 478 6.23 -29.30 -30.23
N TRP A 479 6.57 -28.10 -29.76
CA TRP A 479 7.62 -27.22 -30.27
C TRP A 479 9.03 -27.83 -30.26
N THR A 480 9.29 -28.87 -29.45
CA THR A 480 10.63 -29.48 -29.33
C THR A 480 10.73 -30.88 -29.96
N LEU A 481 9.63 -31.44 -30.48
CA LEU A 481 9.60 -32.80 -31.04
C LEU A 481 9.48 -32.85 -32.58
N HIS A 482 8.94 -31.82 -33.22
CA HIS A 482 8.78 -31.79 -34.69
C HIS A 482 9.87 -30.96 -35.38
N ASN A 483 10.89 -31.66 -35.91
CA ASN A 483 11.79 -31.07 -36.91
C ASN A 483 10.97 -30.62 -38.14
N LEU A 484 11.06 -29.32 -38.47
CA LEU A 484 10.28 -28.61 -39.51
C LEU A 484 10.56 -29.03 -40.97
N CYS A 485 11.01 -30.27 -41.20
CA CYS A 485 11.47 -30.79 -42.50
C CYS A 485 10.64 -31.98 -43.03
N ASN A 486 9.81 -32.61 -42.19
CA ASN A 486 9.22 -33.93 -42.47
C ASN A 486 7.67 -33.92 -42.48
N TRP A 487 7.03 -32.89 -43.03
CA TRP A 487 5.58 -32.95 -43.31
C TRP A 487 5.32 -33.84 -44.54
N THR A 488 4.48 -34.86 -44.37
CA THR A 488 3.98 -35.72 -45.46
C THR A 488 2.46 -35.60 -45.59
N PRO A 489 1.91 -35.42 -46.81
CA PRO A 489 0.46 -35.40 -47.01
C PRO A 489 -0.20 -36.71 -46.57
N GLY A 490 -1.23 -36.61 -45.71
CA GLY A 490 -1.99 -37.75 -45.19
C GLY A 490 -1.63 -38.18 -43.76
N ASP A 491 -1.01 -37.30 -42.97
CA ASP A 491 -0.87 -37.44 -41.52
C ASP A 491 -1.99 -36.63 -40.84
N ASP A 492 -2.79 -37.27 -39.98
CA ASP A 492 -3.96 -36.64 -39.30
C ASP A 492 -3.56 -35.80 -38.06
N SER A 493 -2.28 -35.47 -37.93
CA SER A 493 -1.71 -34.66 -36.85
C SER A 493 -1.84 -33.15 -37.13
N PRO A 494 -2.14 -32.29 -36.14
CA PRO A 494 -2.17 -30.83 -36.34
C PRO A 494 -0.78 -30.32 -36.75
N ALA A 495 -0.75 -29.33 -37.65
CA ALA A 495 0.48 -28.91 -38.32
C ALA A 495 1.49 -28.27 -37.37
N ASN A 496 0.99 -27.56 -36.34
CA ASN A 496 1.76 -27.13 -35.18
C ASN A 496 0.95 -27.43 -33.91
N GLY A 497 1.54 -28.13 -32.94
CA GLY A 497 0.82 -28.56 -31.74
C GLY A 497 0.55 -27.43 -30.74
N PHE A 498 -0.61 -27.51 -30.08
CA PHE A 498 -1.18 -26.51 -29.17
C PHE A 498 -0.18 -25.86 -28.20
N ALA A 499 -0.07 -24.52 -28.28
CA ALA A 499 0.57 -23.70 -27.26
C ALA A 499 -0.45 -23.39 -26.14
N TYR A 500 -0.06 -23.59 -24.88
CA TYR A 500 -0.98 -23.50 -23.75
C TYR A 500 -0.92 -22.13 -23.05
N GLY A 501 -2.02 -21.38 -23.06
CA GLY A 501 -2.32 -20.39 -22.01
C GLY A 501 -1.43 -19.14 -21.96
N HIS A 502 -1.28 -18.42 -23.08
CA HIS A 502 -0.85 -17.02 -23.00
C HIS A 502 -1.98 -16.21 -22.34
N GLU A 503 -1.77 -15.58 -21.18
CA GLU A 503 -2.71 -14.58 -20.69
C GLU A 503 -2.56 -13.30 -21.51
N THR A 504 -3.22 -13.29 -22.64
CA THR A 504 -4.11 -12.18 -23.00
C THR A 504 -5.50 -12.57 -22.45
N PHE A 505 -6.46 -11.65 -22.33
CA PHE A 505 -7.83 -11.90 -21.86
C PHE A 505 -8.01 -12.33 -20.38
N GLY A 506 -6.98 -12.85 -19.70
CA GLY A 506 -7.18 -13.74 -18.53
C GLY A 506 -7.70 -15.13 -18.93
N THR A 507 -7.82 -15.33 -20.25
CA THR A 507 -8.19 -16.54 -20.99
C THR A 507 -7.30 -17.74 -20.72
N THR A 508 -7.76 -18.95 -21.04
CA THR A 508 -6.90 -19.86 -21.80
C THR A 508 -7.22 -19.64 -23.27
N TYR A 509 -6.42 -18.82 -23.97
CA TYR A 509 -6.48 -18.76 -25.43
C TYR A 509 -5.43 -19.65 -26.08
N PHE A 510 -5.68 -20.04 -27.32
CA PHE A 510 -4.84 -20.96 -28.08
C PHE A 510 -4.27 -20.21 -29.29
N GLU A 511 -2.94 -20.08 -29.35
CA GLU A 511 -2.28 -19.69 -30.60
C GLU A 511 -2.31 -20.91 -31.53
N MET A 512 -3.00 -20.77 -32.65
CA MET A 512 -3.29 -21.82 -33.62
C MET A 512 -3.11 -21.26 -35.03
N TYR A 513 -2.67 -22.12 -35.96
CA TYR A 513 -2.58 -21.74 -37.37
C TYR A 513 -3.94 -21.89 -38.05
N ARG A 514 -4.12 -21.12 -39.12
CA ARG A 514 -5.35 -21.08 -39.92
C ARG A 514 -5.74 -22.49 -40.41
N GLU A 515 -4.76 -23.26 -40.83
CA GLU A 515 -4.88 -24.62 -41.33
C GLU A 515 -5.44 -25.59 -40.29
N ASP A 516 -5.16 -25.37 -39.00
CA ASP A 516 -5.68 -26.19 -37.89
C ASP A 516 -7.11 -25.76 -37.49
N ILE A 517 -7.47 -24.48 -37.67
CA ILE A 517 -8.82 -23.91 -37.44
C ILE A 517 -9.81 -24.35 -38.53
N GLU A 518 -9.36 -24.43 -39.78
CA GLU A 518 -10.17 -24.89 -40.92
C GLU A 518 -10.34 -26.43 -40.96
N ASN A 519 -9.59 -27.19 -40.15
CA ASN A 519 -9.61 -28.66 -40.19
C ASN A 519 -10.82 -29.26 -39.45
N PRO A 520 -11.78 -29.90 -40.15
CA PRO A 520 -12.96 -30.48 -39.52
C PRO A 520 -12.65 -31.70 -38.62
N ALA A 521 -11.44 -32.27 -38.70
CA ALA A 521 -11.02 -33.39 -37.86
C ALA A 521 -10.84 -33.01 -36.38
N PHE A 522 -10.61 -31.72 -36.06
CA PHE A 522 -10.39 -31.24 -34.70
C PHE A 522 -11.56 -30.42 -34.13
N ALA A 523 -12.62 -30.19 -34.92
CA ALA A 523 -13.75 -29.35 -34.52
C ALA A 523 -14.53 -29.92 -33.31
N SER A 524 -14.48 -31.24 -33.09
CA SER A 524 -15.15 -31.88 -31.95
C SER A 524 -14.37 -31.67 -30.65
N GLU A 525 -13.05 -31.61 -30.74
CA GLU A 525 -12.08 -31.40 -29.67
C GLU A 525 -12.13 -29.95 -29.21
N PHE A 526 -12.19 -28.99 -30.15
CA PHE A 526 -12.37 -27.58 -29.81
C PHE A 526 -13.70 -27.29 -29.13
N GLN A 527 -14.81 -27.92 -29.56
CA GLN A 527 -16.08 -27.79 -28.85
C GLN A 527 -15.99 -28.37 -27.44
N GLN A 528 -15.37 -29.55 -27.26
CA GLN A 528 -15.18 -30.15 -25.92
C GLN A 528 -14.31 -29.27 -25.00
N TRP A 529 -13.34 -28.52 -25.54
CA TRP A 529 -12.52 -27.59 -24.75
C TRP A 529 -13.27 -26.29 -24.43
N HIS A 530 -14.00 -25.71 -25.38
CA HIS A 530 -14.88 -24.56 -25.15
C HIS A 530 -15.92 -24.90 -24.06
N ASP A 531 -16.61 -26.03 -24.18
CA ASP A 531 -17.62 -26.51 -23.22
C ASP A 531 -17.04 -26.74 -21.81
N ALA A 532 -15.73 -26.96 -21.68
CA ALA A 532 -15.02 -27.13 -20.42
C ALA A 532 -14.44 -25.83 -19.82
N LEU A 533 -14.42 -24.73 -20.58
CA LEU A 533 -13.95 -23.40 -20.14
C LEU A 533 -15.11 -22.53 -19.61
N GLN A 534 -16.34 -22.77 -20.05
CA GLN A 534 -17.57 -22.05 -19.63
C GLN A 534 -18.02 -22.37 -18.19
#